data_AF-A0A932MTW8-F1
#
_entry.id   AF-A0A932MTW8-F1
#
_cell.length_a   1.000
_cell.length_b   1.000
_cell.length_c   1.000
_cell.angle_alpha   90.00
_cell.angle_beta   90.00
_cell.angle_gamma   90.00
#
_symmetry.space_group_name_H-M   'P 1'
#
loop_
_entity.id
_entity.type
_entity.pdbx_description
1 polymer ?
#
loop_
_entity_poly.entity_id
_entity_poly.type
_entity_poly.pdbx_seq_one_letter_code
_entity_poly.pdbx_strand_id
1 'polypeptide(L)'
;MTSLFQKKITRPEGIEIKESPLHGMGVFACKSFKPGAVIETAPVILLTEADKKLLQPTRLFGYYFLLNHKKTPAALGLGFSSLYNHSYKANAVYTVSYKRSCLLIRACRAIQPGEEITLNYNGLPLDPAPVYFPPDTP
;
A
#
# COMPACT_ATOMS: atom_id res chain seq x y z
N MET A 1 -10.39 -22.34 -13.54
CA MET A 1 -9.60 -21.16 -13.13
C MET A 1 -10.60 -20.08 -12.72
N THR A 2 -10.78 -19.86 -11.41
CA THR A 2 -11.69 -18.81 -10.92
C THR A 2 -11.08 -17.46 -11.27
N SER A 3 -11.81 -16.62 -12.00
CA SER A 3 -11.35 -15.28 -12.38
C SER A 3 -10.82 -14.53 -11.15
N LEU A 4 -9.55 -14.13 -11.18
CA LEU A 4 -8.87 -13.43 -10.09
C LEU A 4 -9.56 -12.10 -9.72
N PHE A 5 -10.41 -11.57 -10.59
CA PHE A 5 -11.05 -10.27 -10.42
C PHE A 5 -12.55 -10.37 -10.78
N GLN A 6 -13.38 -10.69 -9.80
CA GLN A 6 -14.85 -10.71 -9.96
C GLN A 6 -15.48 -9.31 -10.07
N LYS A 7 -14.69 -8.22 -10.08
CA LYS A 7 -15.19 -6.84 -10.17
C LYS A 7 -14.38 -5.98 -11.13
N LYS A 8 -15.06 -4.99 -11.70
CA LYS A 8 -14.49 -3.93 -12.55
C LYS A 8 -13.36 -3.23 -11.79
N ILE A 9 -12.16 -3.29 -12.34
CA ILE A 9 -11.00 -2.55 -11.84
C ILE A 9 -11.12 -1.13 -12.42
N THR A 10 -11.06 -0.13 -11.55
CA THR A 10 -11.13 1.29 -11.94
C THR A 10 -9.91 2.02 -11.42
N ARG A 11 -9.45 3.02 -12.17
CA ARG A 11 -8.45 3.96 -11.65
C ARG A 11 -9.01 4.65 -10.40
N PRO A 12 -8.25 4.73 -9.30
CA PRO A 12 -8.69 5.47 -8.12
C PRO A 12 -8.87 6.96 -8.43
N GLU A 13 -9.99 7.53 -8.00
CA GLU A 13 -10.32 8.94 -8.25
C GLU A 13 -9.80 9.86 -7.14
N GLY A 14 -9.25 11.00 -7.54
CA GLY A 14 -8.76 12.01 -6.58
C GLY A 14 -7.37 11.71 -6.03
N ILE A 15 -6.63 10.80 -6.66
CA ILE A 15 -5.19 10.62 -6.44
C ILE A 15 -4.44 10.55 -7.78
N GLU A 16 -3.16 10.89 -7.73
CA GLU A 16 -2.24 10.83 -8.87
C GLU A 16 -0.87 10.34 -8.44
N ILE A 17 -0.05 9.94 -9.41
CA ILE A 17 1.34 9.53 -9.19
C ILE A 17 2.25 10.66 -9.67
N LYS A 18 3.20 11.06 -8.82
CA LYS A 18 4.22 12.08 -9.09
C LYS A 18 5.56 11.65 -8.51
N GLU A 19 6.64 12.31 -8.90
CA GLU A 19 7.91 12.15 -8.21
C GLU A 19 7.76 12.58 -6.75
N SER A 20 8.29 11.77 -5.85
CA SER A 20 8.23 12.00 -4.41
C SER A 20 9.56 12.60 -3.93
N PRO A 21 9.51 13.60 -3.04
CA PRO A 21 10.70 14.07 -2.34
C PRO A 21 11.26 13.03 -1.35
N LEU A 22 10.48 11.99 -1.00
CA LEU A 22 10.91 10.91 -0.12
C LEU A 22 11.70 9.86 -0.91
N HIS A 23 11.06 9.22 -1.88
CA HIS A 23 11.67 8.15 -2.66
C HIS A 23 10.93 7.89 -3.97
N GLY A 24 11.64 8.01 -5.10
CA GLY A 24 11.13 7.61 -6.42
C GLY A 24 9.77 8.23 -6.77
N MET A 25 8.78 7.38 -7.05
CA MET A 25 7.40 7.79 -7.30
C MET A 25 6.58 7.68 -6.02
N GLY A 26 5.68 8.64 -5.80
CA GLY A 26 4.73 8.64 -4.70
C GLY A 26 3.29 8.87 -5.17
N VAL A 27 2.35 8.65 -4.26
CA VAL A 27 0.92 8.86 -4.50
C VAL A 27 0.46 10.13 -3.80
N PHE A 28 -0.17 11.04 -4.54
CA PHE A 28 -0.55 12.36 -4.06
C PHE A 28 -2.06 12.55 -4.14
N ALA A 29 -2.62 13.28 -3.17
CA ALA A 29 -4.03 13.63 -3.16
C ALA A 29 -4.32 14.75 -4.18
N CYS A 30 -5.32 14.57 -5.05
CA CYS A 30 -5.85 15.64 -5.92
C CYS A 30 -7.07 16.34 -5.31
N LYS A 31 -7.62 15.81 -4.21
CA LYS A 31 -8.77 16.35 -3.47
C LYS A 31 -8.58 16.11 -1.98
N SER A 32 -9.37 16.78 -1.14
CA SER A 32 -9.35 16.51 0.29
C SER A 32 -9.97 15.15 0.62
N PHE A 33 -9.35 14.40 1.53
CA PHE A 33 -9.90 13.18 2.12
C PHE A 33 -10.18 13.42 3.62
N LYS A 34 -11.35 12.96 4.07
CA LYS A 34 -11.70 12.94 5.50
C LYS A 34 -11.08 11.72 6.19
N PRO A 35 -10.82 11.76 7.50
CA PRO A 35 -10.44 10.56 8.26
C PRO A 35 -11.40 9.40 7.98
N GLY A 36 -10.83 8.22 7.73
CA GLY A 36 -11.56 7.00 7.42
C GLY A 36 -12.06 6.88 5.97
N ALA A 37 -11.92 7.91 5.12
CA ALA A 37 -12.31 7.83 3.72
C ALA A 37 -11.49 6.77 2.97
N VAL A 38 -12.13 6.03 2.07
CA VAL A 38 -11.44 5.10 1.18
C VAL A 38 -10.74 5.91 0.08
N ILE A 39 -9.44 5.71 -0.04
CA ILE A 39 -8.58 6.36 -1.03
C ILE A 39 -8.47 5.46 -2.25
N GLU A 40 -8.14 4.19 -2.02
CA GLU A 40 -7.98 3.19 -3.08
C GLU A 40 -8.48 1.83 -2.62
N THR A 41 -9.09 1.08 -3.53
CA THR A 41 -9.30 -0.37 -3.41
C THR A 41 -8.47 -1.06 -4.46
N ALA A 42 -7.25 -1.45 -4.10
CA ALA A 42 -6.27 -2.01 -5.02
C ALA A 42 -6.40 -3.54 -5.04
N PRO A 43 -6.57 -4.17 -6.20
CA PRO A 43 -6.51 -5.63 -6.30
C PRO A 43 -5.13 -6.13 -5.84
N VAL A 44 -5.08 -7.37 -5.32
CA VAL A 44 -3.82 -8.00 -4.93
C VAL A 44 -3.66 -9.41 -5.47
N ILE A 45 -2.41 -9.80 -5.65
CA ILE A 45 -2.02 -11.20 -5.77
C ILE A 45 -1.60 -11.66 -4.38
N LEU A 46 -2.36 -12.58 -3.78
CA LEU A 46 -2.01 -13.19 -2.50
C LEU A 46 -0.87 -14.19 -2.72
N LEU A 47 0.19 -14.06 -1.93
CA LEU A 47 1.43 -14.81 -2.07
C LEU A 47 1.54 -15.82 -0.94
N THR A 48 1.83 -17.08 -1.29
CA THR A 48 2.15 -18.12 -0.32
C THR A 48 3.54 -17.88 0.29
N GLU A 49 3.89 -18.65 1.33
CA GLU A 49 5.24 -18.60 1.91
C GLU A 49 6.33 -19.00 0.89
N ALA A 50 6.02 -19.92 -0.04
CA ALA A 50 6.95 -20.30 -1.10
C ALA A 50 7.19 -19.14 -2.07
N ASP A 51 6.11 -18.46 -2.51
CA ASP A 51 6.20 -17.28 -3.37
C ASP A 51 7.02 -16.17 -2.71
N LYS A 52 6.75 -15.87 -1.43
CA LYS A 52 7.47 -14.85 -0.66
C LYS A 52 8.97 -15.12 -0.66
N LYS A 53 9.39 -16.36 -0.39
CA LYS A 53 10.81 -16.77 -0.38
C LYS A 53 11.47 -16.62 -1.74
N LEU A 54 10.76 -16.94 -2.83
CA LEU A 54 11.27 -16.79 -4.19
C LEU A 54 11.42 -15.32 -4.59
N LEU A 55 10.54 -14.44 -4.10
CA LEU A 55 10.55 -13.00 -4.41
C LEU A 55 11.54 -12.20 -3.56
N GLN A 56 11.88 -12.69 -2.37
CA GLN A 56 12.79 -12.01 -1.43
C GLN A 56 14.15 -11.58 -2.03
N PRO A 57 14.85 -12.38 -2.87
CA PRO A 57 16.12 -11.94 -3.48
C PRO A 57 15.93 -11.02 -4.70
N THR A 58 14.70 -10.67 -5.06
CA THR A 58 14.41 -9.88 -6.27
C THR A 58 14.07 -8.43 -5.92
N ARG A 59 14.05 -7.56 -6.93
CA ARG A 59 13.59 -6.16 -6.76
C ARG A 59 12.15 -6.04 -6.26
N LEU A 60 11.32 -7.09 -6.39
CA LEU A 60 9.94 -7.11 -5.92
C LEU A 60 9.83 -7.17 -4.39
N PHE A 61 10.93 -7.45 -3.67
CA PHE A 61 10.97 -7.46 -2.21
C PHE A 61 10.41 -6.18 -1.59
N GLY A 62 10.71 -5.03 -2.20
CA GLY A 62 10.26 -3.73 -1.70
C GLY A 62 8.83 -3.31 -2.08
N TYR A 63 8.08 -4.19 -2.76
CA TYR A 63 6.77 -3.84 -3.33
C TYR A 63 5.62 -4.74 -2.84
N TYR A 64 5.91 -5.80 -2.08
CA TYR A 64 4.84 -6.62 -1.49
C TYR A 64 4.60 -6.25 -0.02
N PHE A 65 3.37 -6.45 0.41
CA PHE A 65 2.91 -6.21 1.77
C PHE A 65 3.06 -7.48 2.61
N LEU A 66 3.59 -7.36 3.83
CA LEU A 66 3.61 -8.44 4.80
C LEU A 66 2.27 -8.52 5.52
N LEU A 67 1.71 -9.72 5.61
CA LEU A 67 0.39 -9.99 6.17
C LEU A 67 0.48 -10.98 7.33
N ASN A 68 -0.28 -10.73 8.39
CA ASN A 68 -0.43 -11.70 9.47
C ASN A 68 -1.45 -12.79 9.10
N HIS A 69 -1.13 -13.62 8.09
CA HIS A 69 -1.99 -14.71 7.64
C HIS A 69 -1.21 -15.97 7.26
N LYS A 70 -1.60 -17.11 7.81
CA LYS A 70 -0.84 -18.37 7.74
C LYS A 70 -0.65 -18.91 6.32
N LYS A 71 -1.68 -18.85 5.46
CA LYS A 71 -1.63 -19.44 4.10
C LYS A 71 -1.03 -18.48 3.08
N THR A 72 -1.21 -17.19 3.28
CA THR A 72 -0.81 -16.14 2.33
C THR A 72 -0.19 -14.98 3.12
N PRO A 73 1.04 -15.14 3.60
CA PRO A 73 1.71 -14.18 4.50
C PRO A 73 2.21 -12.94 3.78
N ALA A 74 2.03 -12.83 2.47
CA ALA A 74 2.33 -11.63 1.72
C ALA A 74 1.29 -11.38 0.62
N ALA A 75 1.25 -10.15 0.12
CA ALA A 75 0.45 -9.81 -1.04
C ALA A 75 1.17 -8.76 -1.90
N LEU A 76 1.20 -8.96 -3.22
CA LEU A 76 1.66 -7.94 -4.14
C LEU A 76 0.49 -7.01 -4.47
N GLY A 77 0.67 -5.73 -4.19
CA GLY A 77 -0.27 -4.67 -4.53
C GLY A 77 -0.28 -4.38 -6.03
N LEU A 78 -1.47 -4.37 -6.63
CA LEU A 78 -1.68 -3.82 -7.98
C LEU A 78 -2.24 -2.39 -7.87
N GLY A 79 -2.71 -1.81 -8.98
CA GLY A 79 -3.15 -0.41 -8.96
C GLY A 79 -2.00 0.51 -8.54
N PHE A 80 -2.26 1.46 -7.64
CA PHE A 80 -1.24 2.37 -7.11
C PHE A 80 -0.67 1.90 -5.77
N SER A 81 -1.23 0.84 -5.16
CA SER A 81 -0.90 0.44 -3.79
C SER A 81 0.59 0.23 -3.51
N SER A 82 1.34 -0.35 -4.45
CA SER A 82 2.78 -0.56 -4.30
C SER A 82 3.64 0.68 -4.56
N LEU A 83 3.02 1.84 -4.80
CA LEU A 83 3.69 3.14 -5.01
C LEU A 83 3.47 4.13 -3.86
N TYR A 84 2.73 3.72 -2.81
CA TYR A 84 2.62 4.53 -1.61
C TYR A 84 3.91 4.43 -0.82
N ASN A 85 4.60 5.54 -0.62
CA ASN A 85 5.84 5.58 0.13
C ASN A 85 5.64 5.38 1.63
N HIS A 86 6.74 5.03 2.30
CA HIS A 86 6.80 4.87 3.74
C HIS A 86 6.80 6.22 4.47
N SER A 87 6.13 6.28 5.64
CA SER A 87 6.40 7.28 6.66
C SER A 87 6.02 6.75 8.05
N TYR A 88 6.83 7.05 9.06
CA TYR A 88 6.45 6.82 10.47
C TYR A 88 5.32 7.74 10.95
N LYS A 89 5.03 8.82 10.21
CA LYS A 89 3.89 9.72 10.43
C LYS A 89 2.86 9.55 9.31
N ALA A 90 2.62 8.30 8.93
CA ALA A 90 1.71 7.94 7.85
C ALA A 90 0.33 8.57 8.01
N ASN A 91 -0.19 9.12 6.92
CA ASN A 91 -1.51 9.72 6.86
C ASN A 91 -2.58 8.77 6.30
N ALA A 92 -2.19 7.57 5.87
CA ALA A 92 -3.08 6.48 5.47
C ALA A 92 -2.68 5.12 6.09
N VAL A 93 -3.63 4.18 6.04
CA VAL A 93 -3.48 2.79 6.49
C VAL A 93 -4.05 1.86 5.45
N TYR A 94 -3.50 0.65 5.35
CA TYR A 94 -4.04 -0.40 4.50
C TYR A 94 -4.65 -1.53 5.32
N THR A 95 -5.66 -2.18 4.76
CA THR A 95 -6.22 -3.45 5.27
C THR A 95 -6.42 -4.42 4.12
N VAL A 96 -6.25 -5.72 4.36
CA VAL A 96 -6.48 -6.75 3.33
C VAL A 96 -7.85 -7.36 3.48
N SER A 97 -8.58 -7.43 2.36
CA SER A 97 -9.85 -8.14 2.24
C SER A 97 -9.67 -9.42 1.44
N TYR A 98 -9.39 -10.53 2.12
CA TYR A 98 -9.18 -11.85 1.48
C TYR A 98 -10.35 -12.32 0.62
N LYS A 99 -11.60 -12.06 1.05
CA LYS A 99 -12.81 -12.40 0.27
C LYS A 99 -12.85 -11.67 -1.09
N ARG A 100 -12.26 -10.48 -1.18
CA ARG A 100 -12.28 -9.63 -2.39
C ARG A 100 -10.91 -9.56 -3.08
N SER A 101 -9.90 -10.24 -2.53
CA SER A 101 -8.50 -10.16 -2.97
C SER A 101 -8.05 -8.72 -3.26
N CYS A 102 -8.22 -7.82 -2.29
CA CYS A 102 -7.82 -6.42 -2.44
C CYS A 102 -7.24 -5.83 -1.15
N LEU A 103 -6.37 -4.84 -1.32
CA LEU A 103 -5.97 -3.86 -0.31
C LEU A 103 -6.95 -2.71 -0.31
N LEU A 104 -7.39 -2.32 0.87
CA LEU A 104 -8.20 -1.13 1.09
C LEU A 104 -7.35 -0.10 1.80
N ILE A 105 -7.00 0.98 1.09
CA ILE A 105 -6.22 2.10 1.62
C ILE A 105 -7.18 3.19 2.09
N ARG A 106 -7.03 3.63 3.34
CA ARG A 106 -7.92 4.61 3.98
C ARG A 106 -7.11 5.70 4.63
N ALA A 107 -7.63 6.92 4.61
CA ALA A 107 -7.04 8.04 5.33
C ALA A 107 -7.14 7.81 6.85
N CYS A 108 -6.05 8.03 7.58
CA CYS A 108 -6.03 8.00 9.05
C CYS A 108 -6.41 9.36 9.65
N ARG A 109 -6.09 10.43 8.92
CA ARG A 109 -6.39 11.82 9.25
C ARG A 109 -6.96 12.54 8.03
N ALA A 110 -7.27 13.83 8.17
CA ALA A 110 -7.56 14.65 7.00
C ALA A 110 -6.30 14.75 6.13
N ILE A 111 -6.48 14.64 4.81
CA ILE A 111 -5.42 14.79 3.79
C ILE A 111 -5.89 15.88 2.83
N GLN A 112 -5.07 16.88 2.59
CA GLN A 112 -5.35 18.00 1.69
C GLN A 112 -4.85 17.73 0.26
N PRO A 113 -5.41 18.41 -0.76
CA PRO A 113 -4.87 18.36 -2.10
C PRO A 113 -3.39 18.74 -2.11
N GLY A 114 -2.57 17.99 -2.85
CA GLY A 114 -1.13 18.15 -2.93
C GLY A 114 -0.33 17.42 -1.85
N GLU A 115 -0.95 16.92 -0.77
CA GLU A 115 -0.23 16.08 0.20
C GLU A 115 0.13 14.72 -0.41
N GLU A 116 1.36 14.26 -0.16
CA GLU A 116 1.75 12.87 -0.41
C GLU A 116 1.03 11.96 0.60
N ILE A 117 0.42 10.90 0.08
CA ILE A 117 -0.26 9.89 0.87
C ILE A 117 0.73 8.77 1.14
N THR A 118 1.05 8.58 2.42
CA THR A 118 2.08 7.63 2.87
C THR A 118 1.47 6.57 3.78
N LEU A 119 2.10 5.40 3.76
CA LEU A 119 1.76 4.26 4.60
C LEU A 119 2.89 4.00 5.60
N ASN A 120 2.58 3.39 6.73
CA ASN A 120 3.60 2.77 7.55
C ASN A 120 3.78 1.32 7.05
N TYR A 121 5.00 0.94 6.65
CA TYR A 121 5.25 -0.37 6.05
C TYR A 121 5.13 -1.51 7.06
N ASN A 122 5.20 -1.22 8.35
CA ASN A 122 4.88 -2.16 9.43
C ASN A 122 3.37 -2.45 9.56
N GLY A 123 2.53 -1.73 8.81
CA GLY A 123 1.09 -1.94 8.73
C GLY A 123 0.27 -1.05 9.65
N LEU A 124 0.75 -0.74 10.86
CA LEU A 124 0.09 0.19 11.76
C LEU A 124 0.65 1.62 11.59
N PRO A 125 -0.20 2.67 11.45
CA PRO A 125 0.25 4.01 11.09
C PRO A 125 1.34 4.63 11.98
N LEU A 126 1.35 4.29 13.27
CA LEU A 126 2.26 4.86 14.27
C LEU A 126 3.27 3.82 14.80
N ASP A 127 3.46 2.70 14.10
CA ASP A 127 4.43 1.68 14.51
C ASP A 127 5.87 2.22 14.33
N PRO A 128 6.67 2.31 15.42
CA PRO A 128 8.02 2.84 15.35
C PRO A 128 9.08 1.79 14.96
N ALA A 129 8.69 0.53 14.72
CA ALA A 129 9.64 -0.54 14.39
C ALA A 129 10.45 -0.23 13.13
N PRO A 130 11.74 -0.59 13.08
CA PRO A 130 12.56 -0.32 11.90
C PRO A 130 12.06 -1.11 10.68
N VAL A 131 12.07 -0.47 9.52
CA VAL A 131 11.88 -1.12 8.23
C VAL A 131 13.20 -1.69 7.69
N TYR A 132 13.13 -2.52 6.65
CA TYR A 132 14.30 -3.24 6.09
C TYR A 132 15.33 -2.33 5.39
N PHE A 133 15.03 -1.04 5.27
CA PHE A 133 15.89 0.01 4.73
C PHE A 133 16.14 1.06 5.82
N PRO A 134 17.28 1.77 5.78
CA PRO A 134 17.55 2.84 6.74
C PRO A 134 16.42 3.89 6.70
N PRO A 135 16.07 4.50 7.85
CA PRO A 135 15.08 5.58 7.88
C PRO A 135 15.55 6.72 6.96
N ASP A 136 14.60 7.33 6.25
CA ASP A 136 14.87 8.42 5.29
C ASP A 136 15.77 9.47 5.94
N THR A 137 17.04 9.55 5.48
CA THR A 137 17.92 10.66 5.82
C THR A 137 17.47 11.88 5.03
N PRO A 138 17.12 13.00 5.69
CA PRO A 138 16.72 14.23 5.00
C PRO A 138 17.83 14.80 4.12
#